data_AF-A0A1A8QT69-F1
#
_entry.id   AF-A0A1A8QT69-F1
#
_cell.length_a   1.000
_cell.length_b   1.000
_cell.length_c   1.000
_cell.angle_alpha   90.00
_cell.angle_beta   90.00
_cell.angle_gamma   90.00
#
_symmetry.space_group_name_H-M   'P 1'
#
loop_
_entity.id
_entity.type
_entity.pdbx_description
1 polymer ?
#
loop_
_entity_poly.entity_id
_entity_poly.type
_entity_poly.pdbx_seq_one_letter_code
_entity_poly.pdbx_strand_id
1 'polypeptide(L)'
;YNTHNVQLNGPDGSRLLLDPRSKGHPLGSVNLPSSLTNGLSPQEKKHACRVHFTFYTKNTLFQDASLDNQTFVSPVLGSSVANLSISNLSEKIEFTITNMKPIHATNMSCVFWDFKLNGGGGGWSSDGCSVVNFTSDYTTCNCDHLTSFAILLDLS
;
A
#
# COMPACT_ATOMS: atom_id res chain seq x y z
N TYR A 1 7.25 10.52 -9.77
CA TYR A 1 7.61 9.77 -8.54
C TYR A 1 7.97 10.81 -7.49
N ASN A 2 7.21 10.92 -6.40
CA ASN A 2 7.47 11.93 -5.37
C ASN A 2 7.42 11.26 -4.00
N THR A 3 8.59 11.01 -3.41
CA THR A 3 8.75 10.38 -2.09
C THR A 3 8.44 11.33 -0.93
N HIS A 4 8.19 12.63 -1.18
CA HIS A 4 7.97 13.64 -0.14
C HIS A 4 6.64 13.48 0.61
N ASN A 5 5.77 12.59 0.10
CA ASN A 5 4.40 12.42 0.56
C ASN A 5 4.20 11.18 1.44
N VAL A 6 5.26 10.43 1.77
CA VAL A 6 5.15 9.21 2.60
C VAL A 6 5.99 9.29 3.85
N GLN A 7 5.33 8.93 4.96
CA GLN A 7 5.97 8.67 6.24
C GLN A 7 6.13 7.17 6.44
N LEU A 8 7.34 6.73 6.79
CA LEU A 8 7.60 5.35 7.21
C LEU A 8 7.59 5.28 8.73
N ASN A 9 6.86 4.31 9.28
CA ASN A 9 6.84 4.02 10.69
C ASN A 9 7.52 2.66 10.93
N GLY A 10 8.58 2.67 11.72
CA GLY A 10 9.32 1.49 12.12
C GLY A 10 8.67 0.77 13.30
N PRO A 11 8.98 -0.53 13.50
CA PRO A 11 8.41 -1.34 14.57
C PRO A 11 8.84 -0.90 15.99
N ASP A 12 9.90 -0.11 16.11
CA ASP A 12 10.36 0.54 17.34
C ASP A 12 9.68 1.89 17.62
N GLY A 13 8.71 2.28 16.78
CA GLY A 13 8.07 3.58 16.83
C GLY A 13 8.86 4.70 16.14
N SER A 14 10.00 4.38 15.50
CA SER A 14 10.78 5.34 14.73
C SER A 14 9.95 5.88 13.55
N ARG A 15 9.95 7.20 13.35
CA ARG A 15 9.26 7.86 12.23
C ARG A 15 10.28 8.44 11.27
N LEU A 16 10.25 8.01 10.02
CA LEU A 16 11.09 8.54 8.95
C LEU A 16 10.22 9.27 7.92
N LEU A 17 10.34 10.60 7.90
CA LEU A 17 9.86 11.41 6.77
C LEU A 17 10.87 11.29 5.64
N LEU A 18 10.43 10.80 4.47
CA LEU A 18 11.32 10.59 3.33
C LEU A 18 11.81 11.91 2.68
N ASP A 19 11.15 13.04 2.97
CA ASP A 19 11.72 14.39 2.78
C ASP A 19 11.48 15.29 4.00
N PRO A 20 12.52 15.63 4.78
CA PRO A 20 12.42 16.52 5.93
C PRO A 20 12.05 17.98 5.59
N ARG A 21 12.13 18.39 4.31
CA ARG A 21 11.88 19.77 3.87
C ARG A 21 10.44 20.01 3.40
N SER A 22 9.65 18.94 3.26
CA SER A 22 8.25 19.00 2.90
C SER A 22 7.45 19.68 4.02
N LYS A 23 6.83 20.82 3.70
CA LYS A 23 5.94 21.56 4.62
C LYS A 23 4.51 21.01 4.64
N GLY A 24 4.21 19.99 3.83
CA GLY A 24 2.88 19.38 3.72
C GLY A 24 2.72 18.17 4.62
N HIS A 25 1.48 17.86 5.00
CA HIS A 25 1.17 16.58 5.64
C HIS A 25 1.43 15.42 4.66
N PRO A 26 2.01 14.29 5.12
CA PRO A 26 2.20 13.13 4.26
C PRO A 26 0.85 12.63 3.76
N LEU A 27 0.76 12.35 2.46
CA LEU A 27 -0.45 11.81 1.81
C LEU A 27 -0.61 10.30 2.03
N GLY A 28 0.39 9.66 2.61
CA GLY A 28 0.28 8.30 3.09
C GLY A 28 1.32 7.95 4.13
N SER A 29 1.07 6.86 4.86
CA SER A 29 2.04 6.26 5.75
C SER A 29 1.97 4.75 5.69
N VAL A 30 3.03 4.09 6.16
CA VAL A 30 3.12 2.64 6.22
C VAL A 30 3.81 2.22 7.50
N ASN A 31 3.24 1.20 8.14
CA ASN A 31 3.77 0.54 9.31
C ASN A 31 4.14 -0.88 8.93
N LEU A 32 5.38 -1.26 9.23
CA LEU A 32 5.86 -2.60 8.97
C LEU A 32 5.96 -3.41 10.26
N PRO A 33 5.45 -4.65 10.25
CA PRO A 33 5.62 -5.56 11.37
C PRO A 33 7.08 -5.95 11.52
N SER A 34 7.54 -6.14 12.75
CA SER A 34 8.90 -6.65 13.02
C SER A 34 9.10 -8.08 12.48
N SER A 35 7.99 -8.81 12.34
CA SER A 35 7.95 -10.19 11.85
C SER A 35 8.02 -10.33 10.31
N LEU A 36 8.22 -9.22 9.58
CA LEU A 36 8.18 -9.16 8.11
C LEU A 36 9.04 -10.22 7.40
N THR A 37 10.18 -10.58 7.99
CA THR A 37 11.14 -11.55 7.39
C THR A 37 11.05 -12.94 8.01
N ASN A 38 10.15 -13.19 8.96
CA ASN A 38 10.12 -14.45 9.72
C ASN A 38 9.93 -15.68 8.83
N GLY A 39 9.05 -15.57 7.82
CA GLY A 39 8.74 -16.62 6.86
C GLY A 39 9.82 -16.88 5.79
N LEU A 40 10.89 -16.09 5.76
CA LEU A 40 11.97 -16.24 4.78
C LEU A 40 12.97 -17.34 5.17
N SER A 41 13.51 -18.01 4.16
CA SER A 41 14.63 -18.95 4.32
C SER A 41 15.91 -18.24 4.79
N PRO A 42 16.88 -18.98 5.35
CA PRO A 42 18.16 -18.40 5.77
C PRO A 42 18.93 -17.71 4.63
N GLN A 43 18.82 -18.18 3.38
CA GLN A 43 19.44 -17.51 2.24
C GLN A 43 18.74 -16.19 1.92
N GLU A 44 17.41 -16.18 1.88
CA GLU A 44 16.63 -14.98 1.58
C GLU A 44 16.81 -13.88 2.65
N LYS A 45 16.89 -14.27 3.93
CA LYS A 45 17.16 -13.35 5.04
C LYS A 45 18.47 -12.56 4.87
N LYS A 46 19.50 -13.14 4.23
CA LYS A 46 20.75 -12.44 3.94
C LYS A 46 20.59 -11.30 2.93
N HIS A 47 19.54 -11.36 2.10
CA HIS A 47 19.24 -10.35 1.09
C HIS A 47 18.14 -9.37 1.55
N ALA A 48 17.34 -9.74 2.56
CA ALA A 48 16.22 -8.97 3.09
C ALA A 48 16.64 -7.81 4.03
N CYS A 49 17.71 -7.09 3.69
CA CYS A 49 18.30 -6.06 4.54
C CYS A 49 17.68 -4.66 4.33
N ARG A 50 16.93 -4.45 3.25
CA ARG A 50 16.39 -3.14 2.88
C ARG A 50 14.97 -3.26 2.35
N VAL A 51 14.10 -2.42 2.90
CA VAL A 51 12.75 -2.21 2.37
C VAL A 51 12.77 -1.01 1.42
N HIS A 52 12.11 -1.15 0.28
CA HIS A 52 11.85 -0.07 -0.65
C HIS A 52 10.40 0.34 -0.60
N PHE A 53 10.18 1.65 -0.61
CA PHE A 53 8.85 2.24 -0.69
C PHE A 53 8.78 3.21 -1.86
N THR A 54 7.62 3.27 -2.51
CA THR A 54 7.37 4.21 -3.59
C THR A 54 5.96 4.75 -3.47
N PHE A 55 5.79 6.04 -3.70
CA PHE A 55 4.47 6.67 -3.71
C PHE A 55 4.18 7.27 -5.07
N TYR A 56 3.10 6.80 -5.67
CA TYR A 56 2.60 7.29 -6.94
C TYR A 56 1.36 8.14 -6.66
N THR A 57 1.50 9.46 -6.82
CA THR A 57 0.37 10.40 -6.68
C THR A 57 -0.70 10.21 -7.76
N LYS A 58 -0.37 9.50 -8.83
CA LYS A 58 -1.28 9.10 -9.91
C LYS A 58 -1.16 7.60 -10.15
N ASN A 59 -2.26 6.96 -10.52
CA ASN A 59 -2.35 5.52 -10.81
C ASN A 59 -2.03 5.17 -12.28
N THR A 60 -1.35 6.03 -13.04
CA THR A 60 -1.13 5.86 -14.49
C THR A 60 -0.40 4.57 -14.88
N LEU A 61 0.34 3.95 -13.94
CA LEU A 61 1.04 2.68 -14.14
C LEU A 61 0.21 1.45 -13.71
N PHE A 62 -0.97 1.68 -13.14
CA PHE A 62 -1.83 0.68 -12.52
C PHE A 62 -3.24 0.79 -13.12
N GLN A 63 -3.35 0.44 -14.40
CA GLN A 63 -4.58 0.56 -15.19
C GLN A 63 -5.28 -0.78 -15.27
N ASP A 64 -6.35 -0.94 -14.51
CA ASP A 64 -7.18 -2.15 -14.51
C ASP A 64 -8.40 -1.94 -15.41
N ALA A 65 -8.43 -2.63 -16.55
CA ALA A 65 -9.51 -2.52 -17.53
C ALA A 65 -10.84 -3.14 -17.04
N SER A 66 -10.82 -3.88 -15.93
CA SER A 66 -12.03 -4.45 -15.34
C SER A 66 -12.82 -3.46 -14.47
N LEU A 67 -12.20 -2.35 -14.06
CA LEU A 67 -12.87 -1.31 -13.28
C LEU A 67 -13.81 -0.47 -14.13
N ASP A 68 -14.92 -0.05 -13.54
CA ASP A 68 -15.84 0.87 -14.20
C ASP A 68 -15.37 2.33 -14.12
N ASN A 69 -16.06 3.22 -14.86
CA ASN A 69 -15.73 4.64 -14.87
C ASN A 69 -16.16 5.39 -13.59
N GLN A 70 -16.87 4.72 -12.68
CA GLN A 70 -17.32 5.27 -11.41
C GLN A 70 -16.36 4.92 -10.27
N THR A 71 -15.38 4.05 -10.52
CA THR A 71 -14.38 3.67 -9.54
C THR A 71 -13.21 4.65 -9.55
N PHE A 72 -13.03 5.37 -8.44
CA PHE A 72 -11.84 6.15 -8.18
C PHE A 72 -10.75 5.28 -7.55
N VAL A 73 -9.52 5.40 -8.07
CA VAL A 73 -8.33 4.76 -7.49
C VAL A 73 -7.52 5.83 -6.77
N SER A 74 -7.20 5.58 -5.50
CA SER A 74 -6.33 6.46 -4.71
C SER A 74 -4.90 6.54 -5.29
N PRO A 75 -4.04 7.41 -4.74
CA PRO A 75 -2.59 7.24 -4.89
C PRO A 75 -2.16 5.81 -4.55
N VAL A 76 -1.06 5.36 -5.15
CA VAL A 76 -0.55 3.99 -4.99
C VAL A 76 0.70 4.00 -4.12
N LEU A 77 0.69 3.17 -3.07
CA LEU A 77 1.83 2.93 -2.19
C LEU A 77 2.47 1.59 -2.54
N GLY A 78 3.65 1.61 -3.14
CA GLY A 78 4.50 0.44 -3.33
C GLY A 78 5.34 0.13 -2.10
N SER A 79 5.45 -1.15 -1.74
CA SER A 79 6.39 -1.69 -0.76
C SER A 79 7.02 -2.98 -1.27
N SER A 80 8.32 -3.16 -1.08
CA SER A 80 9.03 -4.38 -1.46
C SER A 80 10.28 -4.59 -0.61
N VAL A 81 10.75 -5.83 -0.51
CA VAL A 81 12.01 -6.20 0.14
C VAL A 81 12.86 -6.98 -0.85
N ALA A 82 14.02 -6.41 -1.19
CA ALA A 82 14.91 -6.97 -2.22
C ALA A 82 14.14 -7.37 -3.49
N ASN A 83 14.34 -8.59 -3.99
CA ASN A 83 13.57 -9.19 -5.09
C ASN A 83 12.76 -10.40 -4.58
N LEU A 84 12.17 -10.27 -3.38
CA LEU A 84 11.43 -11.33 -2.71
C LEU A 84 9.93 -11.06 -2.74
N SER A 85 9.16 -12.12 -2.91
CA SER A 85 7.70 -12.09 -2.73
C SER A 85 7.38 -12.37 -1.27
N ILE A 86 7.04 -11.31 -0.52
CA ILE A 86 6.64 -11.44 0.88
C ILE A 86 5.12 -11.57 0.95
N SER A 87 4.63 -12.70 1.48
CA SER A 87 3.20 -13.00 1.60
C SER A 87 2.91 -13.91 2.78
N ASN A 88 1.63 -14.10 3.12
CA ASN A 88 1.17 -14.91 4.26
C ASN A 88 1.78 -14.44 5.59
N LEU A 89 1.90 -13.13 5.76
CA LEU A 89 2.37 -12.54 7.00
C LEU A 89 1.35 -12.80 8.11
N SER A 90 1.81 -13.35 9.24
CA SER A 90 0.97 -13.54 10.43
C SER A 90 0.59 -12.20 11.07
N GLU A 91 1.49 -11.23 11.01
CA GLU A 91 1.26 -9.85 11.42
C GLU A 91 1.18 -9.01 10.14
N LYS A 92 0.04 -8.41 9.87
CA LYS A 92 -0.20 -7.69 8.61
C LYS A 92 0.56 -6.37 8.58
N ILE A 93 0.96 -5.94 7.39
CA ILE A 93 1.38 -4.56 7.20
C ILE A 93 0.17 -3.65 7.32
N GLU A 94 0.38 -2.42 7.79
CA GLU A 94 -0.66 -1.41 7.77
C GLU A 94 -0.22 -0.21 6.94
N PHE A 95 -1.14 0.36 6.17
CA PHE A 95 -0.89 1.60 5.46
C PHE A 95 -2.09 2.52 5.56
N THR A 96 -1.81 3.82 5.56
CA THR A 96 -2.83 4.88 5.57
C THR A 96 -2.64 5.74 4.33
N ILE A 97 -3.74 6.11 3.67
CA ILE A 97 -3.74 7.06 2.55
C ILE A 97 -4.73 8.18 2.86
N THR A 98 -4.35 9.42 2.56
CA THR A 98 -5.24 10.58 2.65
C THR A 98 -6.30 10.50 1.55
N ASN A 99 -7.55 10.71 1.94
CA ASN A 99 -8.68 10.64 1.03
C ASN A 99 -8.70 11.87 0.11
N MET A 100 -8.73 11.65 -1.21
CA MET A 100 -8.83 12.72 -2.22
C MET A 100 -10.26 12.97 -2.69
N LYS A 101 -11.20 12.12 -2.26
CA LYS A 101 -12.62 12.16 -2.56
C LYS A 101 -13.41 11.91 -1.29
N PRO A 102 -14.64 12.44 -1.15
CA PRO A 102 -15.52 12.10 -0.03
C PRO A 102 -15.73 10.59 0.04
N ILE A 103 -15.60 10.02 1.24
CA ILE A 103 -15.73 8.59 1.45
C ILE A 103 -17.03 8.27 2.18
N HIS A 104 -17.77 7.31 1.64
CA HIS A 104 -18.92 6.67 2.28
C HIS A 104 -18.55 5.21 2.60
N ALA A 105 -18.95 4.73 3.78
CA ALA A 105 -18.50 3.44 4.33
C ALA A 105 -18.72 2.24 3.41
N THR A 106 -19.80 2.26 2.62
CA THR A 106 -20.23 1.17 1.75
C THR A 106 -19.45 1.05 0.45
N ASN A 107 -18.59 2.02 0.12
CA ASN A 107 -18.07 2.18 -1.22
C ASN A 107 -16.55 2.00 -1.32
N MET A 108 -15.86 1.57 -0.26
CA MET A 108 -14.39 1.48 -0.27
C MET A 108 -13.86 0.06 -0.20
N SER A 109 -12.71 -0.18 -0.83
CA SER A 109 -11.98 -1.44 -0.73
C SER A 109 -10.47 -1.19 -0.70
N CYS A 110 -9.79 -1.81 0.27
CA CYS A 110 -8.34 -1.88 0.30
C CYS A 110 -7.87 -2.97 -0.67
N VAL A 111 -7.02 -2.62 -1.62
CA VAL A 111 -6.59 -3.52 -2.69
C VAL A 111 -5.09 -3.48 -2.90
N PHE A 112 -4.59 -4.50 -3.58
CA PHE A 112 -3.25 -4.55 -4.10
C PHE A 112 -3.22 -4.87 -5.60
N TRP A 113 -2.14 -4.48 -6.25
CA TRP A 113 -1.91 -4.81 -7.65
C TRP A 113 -1.42 -6.27 -7.78
N ASP A 114 -2.28 -7.14 -8.29
CA ASP A 114 -1.94 -8.52 -8.63
C ASP A 114 -1.54 -8.60 -10.11
N PHE A 115 -0.27 -8.86 -10.35
CA PHE A 115 0.30 -9.01 -11.70
C PHE A 115 -0.22 -10.22 -12.47
N LYS A 116 -0.84 -11.20 -11.80
CA LYS A 116 -1.33 -12.44 -12.43
C LYS A 116 -2.71 -12.27 -13.04
N LEU A 117 -3.47 -11.26 -12.62
CA LEU A 117 -4.80 -10.98 -13.16
C LEU A 117 -4.74 -10.54 -14.62
N ASN A 118 -5.89 -10.60 -15.28
CA ASN A 118 -6.08 -10.11 -16.65
C ASN A 118 -5.06 -10.68 -17.64
N GLY A 119 -4.76 -11.98 -17.54
CA GLY A 119 -3.80 -12.66 -18.43
C GLY A 119 -2.35 -12.19 -18.29
N GLY A 120 -1.97 -11.67 -17.12
CA GLY A 120 -0.66 -11.09 -16.87
C GLY A 120 -0.57 -9.58 -17.10
N GLY A 121 -1.66 -8.94 -17.50
CA GLY A 121 -1.75 -7.47 -17.61
C GLY A 121 -1.84 -6.76 -16.26
N GLY A 122 -2.20 -7.50 -15.20
CA GLY A 122 -2.36 -7.00 -13.84
C GLY A 122 -3.76 -6.42 -13.57
N GLY A 123 -4.14 -6.40 -12.30
CA GLY A 123 -5.42 -5.85 -11.83
C GLY A 123 -5.44 -5.66 -10.32
N TRP A 124 -6.48 -5.01 -9.83
CA TRP A 124 -6.68 -4.78 -8.40
C TRP A 124 -7.40 -5.98 -7.75
N SER A 125 -6.81 -6.54 -6.70
CA SER A 125 -7.42 -7.57 -5.87
C SER A 125 -7.50 -7.12 -4.42
N SER A 126 -8.58 -7.49 -3.73
CA SER A 126 -8.72 -7.30 -2.28
C SER A 126 -8.16 -8.45 -1.44
N ASP A 127 -7.65 -9.51 -2.07
CA ASP A 127 -7.21 -10.72 -1.36
C ASP A 127 -6.09 -10.42 -0.36
N GLY A 128 -6.24 -10.91 0.88
CA GLY A 128 -5.30 -10.66 1.98
C GLY A 128 -5.41 -9.26 2.60
N CYS A 129 -6.14 -8.33 1.98
CA CYS A 129 -6.29 -6.94 2.41
C CYS A 129 -7.64 -6.65 3.07
N SER A 130 -7.67 -5.74 4.05
CA SER A 130 -8.92 -5.28 4.67
C SER A 130 -8.84 -3.85 5.18
N VAL A 131 -9.98 -3.17 5.24
CA VAL A 131 -10.12 -1.85 5.86
C VAL A 131 -10.05 -2.01 7.38
N VAL A 132 -9.15 -1.28 8.02
CA VAL A 132 -9.00 -1.25 9.49
C VAL A 132 -9.83 -0.12 10.09
N ASN A 133 -9.71 1.07 9.50
CA ASN A 133 -10.39 2.27 9.97
C ASN A 133 -10.47 3.30 8.83
N PHE A 134 -11.44 4.19 8.88
CA PHE A 134 -11.52 5.32 7.96
C PHE A 134 -12.17 6.52 8.64
N THR A 135 -11.86 7.70 8.11
CA THR A 135 -12.50 8.98 8.43
C THR A 135 -12.82 9.69 7.12
N SER A 136 -13.31 10.93 7.19
CA SER A 136 -13.38 11.80 6.00
C SER A 136 -12.02 12.03 5.36
N ASP A 137 -10.95 12.02 6.16
CA ASP A 137 -9.65 12.57 5.75
C ASP A 137 -8.63 11.49 5.40
N TYR A 138 -8.76 10.30 5.99
CA TYR A 138 -7.84 9.19 5.77
C TYR A 138 -8.54 7.84 5.84
N THR A 139 -7.92 6.86 5.22
CA THR A 139 -8.30 5.45 5.30
C THR A 139 -7.08 4.62 5.60
N THR A 140 -7.21 3.71 6.58
CA THR A 140 -6.19 2.77 6.99
C THR A 140 -6.59 1.37 6.60
N CYS A 141 -5.66 0.68 5.95
CA CYS A 141 -5.78 -0.67 5.45
C CYS A 141 -4.72 -1.56 6.09
N ASN A 142 -4.99 -2.86 6.15
CA ASN A 142 -3.97 -3.85 6.40
C ASN A 142 -3.92 -4.89 5.28
N CYS A 143 -2.75 -5.50 5.04
CA CYS A 143 -2.55 -6.57 4.07
C CYS A 143 -1.51 -7.59 4.59
N ASP A 144 -1.62 -8.85 4.22
CA ASP A 144 -0.71 -9.93 4.63
C ASP A 144 0.46 -10.18 3.66
N HIS A 145 0.75 -9.22 2.78
CA HIS A 145 1.80 -9.29 1.77
C HIS A 145 2.41 -7.90 1.47
N LEU A 146 3.51 -7.88 0.72
CA LEU A 146 4.15 -6.66 0.19
C LEU A 146 3.98 -6.59 -1.33
N THR A 147 3.52 -5.44 -1.84
CA THR A 147 3.20 -5.21 -3.26
C THR A 147 2.94 -3.71 -3.47
N SER A 148 2.06 -3.33 -4.40
CA SER A 148 1.56 -1.97 -4.61
C SER A 148 0.11 -1.89 -4.17
N PHE A 149 -0.18 -1.02 -3.22
CA PHE A 149 -1.48 -0.90 -2.57
C PHE A 149 -2.21 0.36 -2.98
N ALA A 150 -3.53 0.26 -3.05
CA ALA A 150 -4.42 1.39 -3.27
C ALA A 150 -5.74 1.19 -2.54
N ILE A 151 -6.57 2.22 -2.60
CA ILE A 151 -7.96 2.20 -2.16
C ILE A 151 -8.81 2.44 -3.40
N LEU A 152 -9.73 1.51 -3.67
CA LEU A 152 -10.79 1.72 -4.62
C LEU A 152 -11.98 2.35 -3.90
N LEU A 153 -12.57 3.36 -4.53
CA LEU A 153 -13.76 4.03 -4.06
C LEU A 153 -14.80 4.03 -5.19
N ASP A 154 -15.92 3.38 -4.96
CA ASP A 154 -17.09 3.40 -5.82
C ASP A 154 -17.84 4.73 -5.67
N LEU A 155 -18.00 5.49 -6.76
CA LEU A 155 -18.69 6.78 -6.80
C LEU A 155 -20.08 6.70 -7.43
N SER A 156 -20.61 5.50 -7.64
CA SER A 156 -21.97 5.29 -8.16
C SER A 156 -23.08 5.78 -7.23
#